data_AF-A0AAE1YR50-F1
#
_entry.id   AF-A0AAE1YR50-F1
#
_cell.length_a   1.000
_cell.length_b   1.000
_cell.length_c   1.000
_cell.angle_alpha   90.00
_cell.angle_beta   90.00
_cell.angle_gamma   90.00
#
_symmetry.space_group_name_H-M   'P 1'
#
loop_
_entity.id
_entity.type
_entity.pdbx_description
1 polymer ?
#
loop_
_entity_poly.entity_id
_entity_poly.type
_entity_poly.pdbx_seq_one_letter_code
_entity_poly.pdbx_strand_id
1 'polypeptide(L)'
;MSIILGKILLALIFLLSISKGSDAQFEDYCVADEQASEYDLIGAMNWACSNGANCSAIQENQPCYLPNTPKDHASYAFNSYYQNMKRLGGGCYFTATAVLTGADPSHDSCKFEYIP
;
A
#
# COMPACT_ATOMS: atom_id res chain seq x y z
N MET A 1 3.30 -23.88 -47.98
CA MET A 1 2.62 -22.57 -47.78
C MET A 1 1.80 -22.52 -46.49
N SER A 2 0.94 -23.51 -46.21
CA SER A 2 0.06 -23.53 -45.01
C SER A 2 0.80 -23.57 -43.66
N ILE A 3 1.90 -24.32 -43.56
CA ILE A 3 2.69 -24.48 -42.33
C ILE A 3 3.43 -23.19 -41.95
N ILE A 4 3.81 -22.40 -42.96
CA ILE A 4 4.52 -21.12 -42.77
C ILE A 4 3.54 -20.08 -42.22
N LEU A 5 2.32 -20.02 -42.75
CA LEU A 5 1.25 -19.16 -42.24
C LEU A 5 0.90 -19.47 -40.78
N GLY A 6 0.80 -20.76 -40.42
CA GLY A 6 0.50 -21.19 -39.05
C GLY A 6 1.60 -20.82 -38.05
N LYS A 7 2.88 -20.93 -38.45
CA LYS A 7 4.02 -20.50 -37.62
C LYS A 7 4.08 -18.97 -37.45
N ILE A 8 3.75 -18.22 -38.50
CA ILE A 8 3.69 -16.75 -38.45
C ILE A 8 2.55 -16.32 -37.50
N LEU A 9 1.39 -16.95 -37.57
CA LEU A 9 0.26 -16.66 -36.69
C LEU A 9 0.58 -16.97 -35.21
N LEU A 10 1.23 -18.10 -34.92
CA LEU A 10 1.69 -18.45 -33.57
C LEU A 10 2.76 -17.48 -33.03
N ALA A 11 3.69 -17.03 -33.89
CA ALA A 11 4.70 -16.04 -33.51
C ALA A 11 4.10 -14.67 -33.20
N LEU A 12 3.08 -14.24 -33.95
CA LEU A 12 2.35 -12.99 -33.70
C LEU A 12 1.57 -13.03 -32.38
N ILE A 13 0.97 -14.16 -32.03
CA ILE A 13 0.29 -14.35 -30.72
C ILE A 13 1.29 -14.30 -29.56
N PHE A 14 2.49 -14.87 -29.74
CA PHE A 14 3.55 -14.84 -28.73
C PHE A 14 4.11 -13.42 -28.51
N LEU A 15 4.20 -12.60 -29.57
CA LEU A 15 4.64 -11.20 -29.48
C LEU A 15 3.64 -10.30 -28.74
N LEU A 16 2.33 -10.59 -28.80
CA LEU A 16 1.30 -9.86 -28.05
C LEU A 16 1.29 -10.20 -26.55
N SER A 17 2.02 -11.23 -26.11
CA SER A 17 2.02 -11.70 -24.72
C SER A 17 3.14 -11.07 -23.87
N ILE A 18 4.06 -10.31 -24.46
CA ILE A 18 5.20 -9.70 -23.74
C ILE A 18 4.87 -8.25 -23.39
N SER A 19 3.78 -8.02 -22.66
CA SER A 19 3.69 -6.84 -21.79
C SER A 19 4.36 -7.16 -20.46
N LYS A 20 5.67 -7.46 -20.49
CA LYS A 20 6.47 -7.38 -19.27
C LYS A 20 6.76 -5.90 -19.07
N GLY A 21 5.78 -5.18 -18.52
CA GLY A 21 6.11 -4.00 -17.73
C GLY A 21 7.14 -4.48 -16.71
N SER A 22 8.38 -4.02 -16.84
CA SER A 22 9.31 -4.11 -15.75
C SER A 22 8.79 -3.16 -14.68
N ASP A 23 7.77 -3.59 -13.95
CA ASP A 23 7.47 -3.04 -12.64
C ASP A 23 8.73 -3.33 -11.85
N ALA A 24 9.62 -2.34 -11.78
CA ALA A 24 10.46 -2.23 -10.62
C ALA A 24 9.48 -2.21 -9.45
N GLN A 25 9.34 -3.35 -8.77
CA GLN A 25 8.54 -3.45 -7.55
C GLN A 25 9.27 -2.61 -6.52
N PHE A 26 8.98 -1.33 -6.51
CA PHE A 26 9.38 -0.45 -5.42
C PHE A 26 8.55 -0.85 -4.19
N GLU A 27 9.20 -0.87 -3.03
CA GLU A 27 8.51 -1.12 -1.78
C GLU A 27 7.66 0.10 -1.45
N ASP A 28 6.39 0.06 -1.84
CA ASP A 28 5.45 1.15 -1.58
C ASP A 28 4.78 0.98 -0.22
N TYR A 29 4.83 2.05 0.57
CA TYR A 29 4.15 2.24 1.85
C TYR A 29 3.06 3.29 1.70
N CYS A 30 1.99 3.14 2.47
CA CYS A 30 0.91 4.13 2.52
C CYS A 30 0.97 4.91 3.84
N VAL A 31 1.21 6.21 3.77
CA VAL A 31 1.37 7.08 4.96
C VAL A 31 0.38 8.24 4.93
N ALA A 32 0.16 8.88 6.07
CA ALA A 32 -0.71 10.05 6.15
C ALA A 32 -0.15 11.22 5.32
N ASP A 33 -1.02 11.91 4.59
CA ASP A 33 -0.69 13.17 3.93
C ASP A 33 -0.43 14.25 4.99
N GLU A 34 0.65 15.01 4.82
CA GLU A 34 1.02 16.07 5.75
C GLU A 34 0.03 17.23 5.79
N GLN A 35 -0.78 17.39 4.75
CA GLN A 35 -1.78 18.45 4.61
C GLN A 35 -3.16 18.03 5.13
N ALA A 36 -3.35 16.75 5.50
CA ALA A 36 -4.62 16.27 6.02
C ALA A 36 -4.90 16.84 7.42
N SER A 37 -6.17 17.19 7.68
CA SER A 37 -6.58 17.66 9.00
C SER A 37 -6.55 16.51 10.01
N GLU A 38 -6.27 16.80 11.28
CA GLU A 38 -6.30 15.79 12.35
C GLU A 38 -7.67 15.09 12.45
N TYR A 39 -8.75 15.84 12.23
CA TYR A 39 -10.11 15.29 12.26
C TYR A 39 -10.32 14.23 11.17
N ASP A 40 -9.90 14.54 9.95
CA ASP A 40 -10.03 13.60 8.82
C ASP A 40 -9.12 12.39 9.00
N LEU A 41 -7.90 12.60 9.52
CA LEU A 41 -6.96 11.52 9.84
C LEU A 41 -7.54 10.55 10.87
N ILE A 42 -8.12 11.05 11.96
CA ILE A 42 -8.74 10.19 12.99
C ILE A 42 -9.90 9.40 12.40
N GLY A 43 -10.75 10.04 11.60
CA GLY A 43 -11.89 9.37 10.93
C GLY A 43 -11.43 8.26 10.00
N ALA A 44 -10.46 8.55 9.14
CA ALA A 44 -9.89 7.60 8.20
C ALA A 44 -9.13 6.46 8.89
N MET A 45 -8.36 6.76 9.95
CA MET A 45 -7.65 5.76 10.75
C MET A 45 -8.63 4.78 11.39
N ASN A 46 -9.68 5.27 12.05
CA ASN A 46 -10.70 4.43 12.67
C ASN A 46 -11.39 3.52 11.65
N TRP A 47 -11.65 4.04 10.44
CA TRP A 47 -12.17 3.26 9.34
C TRP A 47 -11.19 2.16 8.91
N ALA A 48 -9.91 2.49 8.74
CA ALA A 48 -8.86 1.52 8.38
C ALA A 48 -8.78 0.38 9.39
N CYS A 49 -8.74 0.70 10.69
CA CYS A 49 -8.73 -0.27 11.79
C CYS A 49 -9.94 -1.22 11.78
N SER A 50 -11.10 -0.74 11.31
CA SER A 50 -12.32 -1.55 11.23
C SER A 50 -12.43 -2.37 9.94
N ASN A 51 -11.59 -2.11 8.93
CA ASN A 51 -11.73 -2.66 7.57
C ASN A 51 -10.49 -3.44 7.10
N GLY A 52 -9.56 -3.78 8.00
CA GLY A 52 -8.45 -4.70 7.68
C GLY A 52 -7.05 -4.22 8.11
N ALA A 53 -6.90 -3.05 8.72
CA ALA A 53 -5.64 -2.68 9.37
C ALA A 53 -5.48 -3.39 10.71
N ASN A 54 -4.24 -3.76 11.07
CA ASN A 54 -3.90 -4.18 12.42
C ASN A 54 -3.48 -2.98 13.28
N CYS A 55 -4.43 -2.36 13.97
CA CYS A 55 -4.19 -1.20 14.82
C CYS A 55 -3.75 -1.52 16.26
N SER A 56 -3.34 -2.77 16.54
CA SER A 56 -2.83 -3.12 17.87
C SER A 56 -1.50 -2.43 18.19
N ALA A 57 -0.63 -2.23 17.19
CA ALA A 57 0.70 -1.68 17.41
C ALA A 57 0.73 -0.18 17.78
N ILE A 58 -0.37 0.55 17.53
CA ILE A 58 -0.52 1.98 17.86
C ILE A 58 -1.21 2.22 19.21
N GLN A 59 -1.55 1.16 19.96
CA GLN A 59 -2.15 1.30 21.29
C GLN A 59 -1.10 1.66 22.34
N GLU A 60 -1.54 2.15 23.50
CA GLU A 60 -0.64 2.51 24.59
C GLU A 60 0.28 1.33 24.96
N ASN A 61 1.57 1.63 25.21
CA ASN A 61 2.63 0.66 25.49
C ASN A 61 3.00 -0.28 24.32
N GLN A 62 2.57 0.02 23.10
CA GLN A 62 2.93 -0.74 21.90
C GLN A 62 4.01 -0.05 21.07
N PRO A 63 4.72 -0.78 20.18
CA PRO A 63 5.92 -0.29 19.51
C PRO A 63 5.75 0.96 18.64
N CYS A 64 4.53 1.22 18.17
CA CYS A 64 4.17 2.36 17.31
C CYS A 64 3.27 3.38 18.02
N TYR A 65 3.22 3.36 19.35
CA TYR A 65 2.47 4.36 20.11
C TYR A 65 3.13 5.74 20.07
N LEU A 66 4.46 5.79 20.09
CA LEU A 66 5.22 7.03 20.04
C LEU A 66 5.77 7.27 18.63
N PRO A 67 5.73 8.52 18.14
CA PRO A 67 5.09 9.69 18.77
C PRO A 67 3.55 9.56 18.79
N ASN A 68 2.94 9.99 19.90
CA ASN A 68 1.49 9.89 20.09
C ASN A 68 0.77 11.04 19.39
N THR A 69 0.71 10.97 18.06
CA THR A 69 -0.03 11.93 17.23
C THR A 69 -0.99 11.21 16.28
N PRO A 70 -2.09 11.86 15.89
CA PRO A 70 -2.99 11.31 14.88
C PRO A 70 -2.29 10.97 13.57
N LYS A 71 -1.31 11.77 13.13
CA LYS A 71 -0.59 11.57 11.86
C LYS A 71 0.24 10.28 11.87
N ASP A 72 0.96 10.02 12.96
CA ASP A 72 1.82 8.85 13.10
C ASP A 72 1.00 7.57 13.24
N HIS A 73 -0.04 7.60 14.06
CA HIS A 73 -0.95 6.47 14.22
C HIS A 73 -1.74 6.18 12.93
N ALA A 74 -2.21 7.22 12.23
CA ALA A 74 -2.89 7.08 10.95
C ALA A 74 -1.95 6.51 9.89
N SER A 75 -0.70 6.97 9.81
CA SER A 75 0.28 6.43 8.87
C SER A 75 0.48 4.93 9.06
N TYR A 76 0.61 4.47 10.31
CA TYR A 76 0.73 3.04 10.58
C TYR A 76 -0.53 2.26 10.18
N ALA A 77 -1.71 2.76 10.54
CA ALA A 77 -2.98 2.12 10.20
C ALA A 77 -3.22 2.06 8.69
N PHE A 78 -2.91 3.14 7.97
CA PHE A 78 -3.03 3.23 6.52
C PHE A 78 -2.11 2.25 5.82
N ASN A 79 -0.86 2.15 6.26
CA ASN A 79 0.05 1.15 5.70
C ASN A 79 -0.45 -0.26 5.98
N SER A 80 -0.83 -0.59 7.23
CA SER A 80 -1.30 -1.93 7.54
C SER A 80 -2.52 -2.33 6.71
N TYR A 81 -3.51 -1.44 6.57
CA TYR A 81 -4.64 -1.66 5.66
C TYR A 81 -4.17 -1.86 4.21
N TYR A 82 -3.31 -0.96 3.71
CA TYR A 82 -2.86 -1.00 2.32
C TYR A 82 -2.16 -2.32 2.01
N GLN A 83 -1.23 -2.76 2.87
CA GLN A 83 -0.52 -4.02 2.66
C GLN A 83 -1.46 -5.23 2.71
N ASN A 84 -2.44 -5.25 3.64
CA ASN A 84 -3.39 -6.34 3.78
C ASN A 84 -4.43 -6.39 2.64
N MET A 85 -4.82 -5.23 2.10
CA MET A 85 -5.97 -5.10 1.20
C MET A 85 -5.60 -4.81 -0.25
N LYS A 86 -4.36 -4.42 -0.57
CA LYS A 86 -3.96 -4.05 -1.95
C LYS A 86 -4.18 -5.14 -2.98
N ARG A 87 -4.02 -6.41 -2.60
CA ARG A 87 -4.30 -7.57 -3.46
C ARG A 87 -5.80 -7.82 -3.69
N LEU A 88 -6.65 -7.24 -2.86
CA LEU A 88 -8.11 -7.31 -2.94
C LEU A 88 -8.70 -6.03 -3.56
N GLY A 89 -7.87 -5.13 -4.10
CA GLY A 89 -8.29 -3.85 -4.68
C GLY A 89 -8.39 -2.70 -3.67
N GLY A 90 -7.96 -2.91 -2.42
CA GLY A 90 -7.76 -1.82 -1.47
C GLY A 90 -6.67 -0.86 -1.94
N GLY A 91 -6.78 0.42 -1.60
CA GLY A 91 -5.86 1.45 -2.06
C GLY A 91 -5.42 2.39 -0.96
N CYS A 92 -4.38 3.17 -1.27
CA CYS A 92 -3.89 4.26 -0.42
C CYS A 92 -4.58 5.57 -0.81
N TYR A 93 -5.84 5.77 -0.38
CA TYR A 93 -6.57 7.01 -0.69
C TYR A 93 -7.19 7.64 0.54
N PHE A 94 -7.95 6.89 1.34
CA PHE A 94 -8.52 7.35 2.62
C PHE A 94 -9.15 8.76 2.55
N THR A 95 -9.92 9.06 1.50
CA THR A 95 -10.50 10.39 1.25
C THR A 95 -9.43 11.49 1.09
N ALA A 96 -8.38 11.18 0.32
CA ALA A 96 -7.23 12.05 0.08
C ALA A 96 -6.46 12.45 1.36
N THR A 97 -6.46 11.59 2.38
CA THR A 97 -5.66 11.80 3.61
C THR A 97 -4.38 10.97 3.66
N ALA A 98 -4.08 10.23 2.59
CA ALA A 98 -2.92 9.35 2.51
C ALA A 98 -2.21 9.43 1.17
N VAL A 99 -0.91 9.14 1.19
CA VAL A 99 -0.02 9.15 0.03
C VAL A 99 0.86 7.90 0.01
N LEU A 100 1.21 7.45 -1.19
CA LEU A 100 2.21 6.39 -1.37
C LEU A 100 3.61 6.98 -1.30
N THR A 101 4.51 6.26 -0.64
CA THR A 101 5.94 6.58 -0.57
C THR A 101 6.77 5.32 -0.76
N GLY A 102 7.88 5.45 -1.48
CA GLY A 102 8.89 4.39 -1.61
C GLY A 102 9.93 4.40 -0.48
N ALA A 103 9.81 5.32 0.47
CA ALA A 103 10.68 5.39 1.64
C ALA A 103 10.04 4.65 2.82
N ASP A 104 10.76 3.69 3.40
CA ASP A 104 10.33 2.97 4.61
C ASP A 104 10.14 3.97 5.77
N PRO A 105 8.91 4.15 6.28
CA PRO A 105 8.63 5.07 7.37
C PRO A 105 8.95 4.48 8.75
N SER A 106 9.48 3.25 8.83
CA SER A 106 9.86 2.60 10.08
C SER A 106 10.91 3.40 10.86
N HIS A 107 10.71 3.51 12.17
CA HIS A 107 11.63 4.19 13.09
C HIS A 107 11.63 3.48 14.45
N ASP A 108 12.75 3.53 15.16
CA ASP A 108 12.91 2.90 16.48
C ASP A 108 12.36 1.46 16.54
N SER A 109 11.44 1.20 17.46
CA SER A 109 10.69 -0.05 17.60
C SER A 109 9.49 -0.17 16.67
N CYS A 110 9.03 0.92 16.06
CA CYS A 110 7.89 0.91 15.15
C CYS A 110 8.31 0.44 13.76
N LYS A 111 7.82 -0.73 13.34
CA LYS A 111 8.13 -1.33 12.05
C LYS A 111 6.89 -1.40 11.18
N PHE A 112 6.95 -0.76 10.02
CA PHE A 112 5.90 -0.79 9.02
C PHE A 112 6.06 -2.06 8.19
N GLU A 113 4.96 -2.79 8.00
CA GLU A 113 4.98 -3.99 7.19
C GLU A 113 5.05 -3.67 5.70
N TYR A 114 5.67 -4.57 4.94
CA TYR A 114 5.61 -4.60 3.48
C TYR A 114 5.24 -6.02 3.05
N ILE A 115 4.15 -6.14 2.31
CA ILE A 115 3.67 -7.41 1.77
C ILE A 115 3.82 -7.34 0.24
N PRO A 116 4.76 -8.07 -0.38
CA PRO A 116 4.85 -8.15 -1.85
C PRO A 116 3.55 -8.67 -2.45
#